data_AF-A0A5E4HPT2-F1
#
_entry.id   AF-A0A5E4HPT2-F1
#
_cell.length_a   1.000
_cell.length_b   1.000
_cell.length_c   1.000
_cell.angle_alpha   90.00
_cell.angle_beta   90.00
_cell.angle_gamma   90.00
#
_symmetry.space_group_name_H-M   'P 1'
#
loop_
_entity.id
_entity.type
_entity.pdbx_description
1 polymer ?
#
loop_
_entity_poly.entity_id
_entity_poly.type
_entity_poly.pdbx_seq_one_letter_code
_entity_poly.pdbx_strand_id
1 'polypeptide(L)'
;MIDIKNVLEVINEVLVLPIAIITFFLLIYIVIYLCKKDPDVIRSRIFLKYDEIKKAFILFAAFAFILILHVSLIYIPHIFSLDYSFIKDLQRIFGLILILIMITFVYIIFATIRKSNSEIVK
;
A
#
# COMPACT_ATOMS: atom_id res chain seq x y z
N MET A 1 27.98 -20.70 12.85
CA MET A 1 27.56 -21.17 11.52
C MET A 1 27.33 -19.92 10.70
N ILE A 2 28.09 -19.67 9.63
CA ILE A 2 27.89 -18.48 8.80
C ILE A 2 26.61 -18.76 8.01
N ASP A 3 25.50 -18.17 8.45
CA ASP A 3 24.24 -18.23 7.74
C ASP A 3 24.41 -17.44 6.45
N ILE A 4 24.64 -18.14 5.34
CA ILE A 4 24.73 -17.52 4.03
C ILE A 4 23.30 -17.10 3.68
N LYS A 5 22.97 -15.83 3.92
CA LYS A 5 21.71 -15.24 3.44
C LYS A 5 21.54 -15.58 1.97
N ASN A 6 20.35 -16.05 1.62
CA ASN A 6 20.05 -16.39 0.23
C ASN A 6 20.21 -15.12 -0.63
N VAL A 7 20.73 -15.24 -1.85
CA VAL A 7 20.95 -14.08 -2.76
C VAL A 7 19.66 -13.26 -2.91
N LEU A 8 18.51 -13.94 -2.94
CA LEU A 8 17.20 -13.30 -3.02
C LEU A 8 16.87 -12.43 -1.79
N GLU A 9 17.25 -12.87 -0.60
CA GLU A 9 17.05 -12.11 0.64
C GLU A 9 17.91 -10.85 0.65
N VAL A 10 19.17 -10.95 0.21
CA VAL A 10 20.09 -9.81 0.10
C VAL A 10 19.58 -8.79 -0.91
N ILE A 11 19.10 -9.23 -2.08
CA ILE A 11 18.50 -8.33 -3.08
C ILE A 11 17.26 -7.65 -2.50
N ASN A 12 16.40 -8.39 -1.80
CA ASN A 12 15.19 -7.81 -1.23
C ASN A 12 15.49 -6.78 -0.13
N GLU A 13 16.48 -7.04 0.70
CA GLU A 13 16.95 -6.14 1.76
C GLU A 13 17.67 -4.89 1.22
N VAL A 14 18.60 -5.04 0.28
CA VAL A 14 19.51 -3.96 -0.16
C VAL A 14 18.95 -3.14 -1.32
N LEU A 15 18.14 -3.74 -2.19
CA LEU A 15 17.61 -3.07 -3.39
C LEU A 15 16.10 -2.85 -3.31
N VAL A 16 15.33 -3.91 -3.12
CA VAL A 16 13.86 -3.82 -3.25
C VAL A 16 13.27 -2.96 -2.14
N LEU A 17 13.67 -3.17 -0.88
CA LEU A 17 13.12 -2.42 0.24
C LEU A 17 13.44 -0.91 0.16
N PRO A 18 14.69 -0.48 -0.12
CA PRO A 18 14.98 0.95 -0.32
C PRO A 18 14.21 1.57 -1.48
N ILE A 19 14.11 0.88 -2.62
CA ILE A 19 13.33 1.37 -3.78
C ILE A 19 11.86 1.50 -3.40
N ALA A 20 11.30 0.54 -2.66
CA ALA A 20 9.91 0.59 -2.19
C ALA A 20 9.68 1.79 -1.26
N ILE A 21 10.61 2.07 -0.34
CA ILE A 21 10.55 3.23 0.56
C ILE A 21 10.58 4.54 -0.24
N ILE A 22 11.50 4.68 -1.20
CA ILE A 22 11.59 5.88 -2.06
C ILE A 22 10.28 6.08 -2.85
N THR A 23 9.78 5.01 -3.44
CA THR A 23 8.53 5.04 -4.22
C THR A 23 7.33 5.38 -3.35
N PHE A 24 7.32 4.92 -2.08
CA PHE A 24 6.29 5.29 -1.11
C PHE A 24 6.31 6.79 -0.79
N PHE A 25 7.49 7.40 -0.60
CA PHE A 25 7.56 8.85 -0.40
C PHE A 25 7.07 9.63 -1.62
N LEU A 26 7.36 9.15 -2.84
CA LEU A 26 6.80 9.71 -4.07
C LEU A 26 5.27 9.61 -4.09
N LEU A 27 4.72 8.47 -3.69
CA LEU A 27 3.28 8.27 -3.57
C LEU A 27 2.66 9.22 -2.54
N ILE A 28 3.27 9.39 -1.37
CA ILE A 28 2.81 10.34 -0.35
C ILE A 28 2.84 11.76 -0.88
N TYR A 29 3.87 12.16 -1.62
CA TYR A 29 3.92 13.46 -2.27
C TYR A 29 2.75 13.66 -3.24
N ILE A 30 2.43 12.66 -4.07
CA ILE A 30 1.26 12.67 -4.96
C ILE A 30 -0.04 12.81 -4.16
N VAL A 31 -0.21 12.03 -3.09
CA VAL A 31 -1.39 12.12 -2.21
C VAL A 31 -1.54 13.52 -1.61
N ILE A 32 -0.45 14.10 -1.09
CA ILE A 32 -0.47 15.46 -0.53
C ILE A 32 -0.82 16.49 -1.59
N TYR A 33 -0.25 16.36 -2.79
CA TYR A 33 -0.57 17.22 -3.92
C TYR A 33 -2.05 17.18 -4.28
N LEU A 34 -2.64 15.98 -4.36
CA LEU A 34 -4.07 15.77 -4.60
C LEU A 34 -4.94 16.29 -3.44
N CYS A 35 -4.46 16.21 -2.19
CA CYS A 35 -5.21 16.74 -1.05
C CYS A 35 -5.23 18.27 -1.00
N LYS A 36 -4.15 18.94 -1.44
CA LYS A 36 -4.00 20.40 -1.36
C LYS A 36 -4.57 21.16 -2.55
N LYS A 37 -4.67 20.53 -3.71
CA LYS A 37 -5.16 21.19 -4.92
C LYS A 37 -6.68 21.28 -4.94
N ASP A 38 -7.17 22.45 -5.35
CA ASP A 38 -8.60 22.71 -5.55
C ASP A 38 -9.15 21.75 -6.63
N PRO A 39 -10.25 21.02 -6.37
CA PRO A 39 -10.83 20.09 -7.32
C PRO A 39 -11.12 20.73 -8.68
N ASP A 40 -11.52 22.00 -8.70
CA ASP A 40 -11.90 22.73 -9.92
C ASP A 40 -10.73 23.07 -10.83
N VAL A 41 -9.52 23.21 -10.28
CA VAL A 41 -8.28 23.41 -11.07
C VAL A 41 -7.82 22.11 -11.74
N ILE A 42 -8.19 20.95 -11.18
CA ILE A 42 -7.83 19.62 -11.72
C ILE A 42 -8.96 19.02 -12.57
N ARG A 43 -10.21 19.46 -12.35
CA ARG A 43 -11.40 19.07 -13.11
C ARG A 43 -11.27 19.39 -14.61
N SER A 44 -10.38 20.31 -14.99
CA SER A 44 -10.32 20.87 -16.35
C SER A 44 -9.56 20.05 -17.40
N ARG A 45 -9.23 18.76 -17.22
CA ARG A 45 -8.70 17.95 -18.35
C ARG A 45 -8.80 16.42 -18.25
N ILE A 46 -8.90 15.78 -17.07
CA ILE A 46 -8.77 14.30 -16.98
C ILE A 46 -9.84 13.63 -16.09
N PHE A 47 -10.48 14.31 -15.14
CA PHE A 47 -11.31 13.60 -14.14
C PHE A 47 -12.61 14.31 -13.75
N LEU A 48 -13.73 13.77 -14.24
CA LEU A 48 -15.09 14.03 -13.73
C LEU A 48 -15.31 13.50 -12.30
N LYS A 49 -14.40 12.65 -11.78
CA LYS A 49 -14.49 11.96 -10.48
C LYS A 49 -13.25 12.16 -9.58
N TYR A 50 -12.73 13.39 -9.52
CA TYR A 50 -11.53 13.75 -8.74
C TYR A 50 -11.55 13.22 -7.29
N ASP A 51 -12.72 13.29 -6.64
CA ASP A 51 -12.90 12.91 -5.25
C ASP A 51 -12.77 11.38 -5.01
N GLU A 52 -13.16 10.56 -6.00
CA GLU A 52 -12.99 9.11 -5.95
C GLU A 52 -11.51 8.71 -6.08
N ILE A 53 -10.76 9.44 -6.93
CA ILE A 53 -9.33 9.18 -7.15
C ILE A 53 -8.51 9.58 -5.94
N LYS A 54 -8.81 10.73 -5.34
CA LYS A 54 -8.20 11.14 -4.08
C LYS A 54 -8.34 10.04 -3.02
N LYS A 55 -9.53 9.47 -2.85
CA LYS A 55 -9.79 8.37 -1.91
C LYS A 55 -9.01 7.10 -2.28
N ALA A 56 -8.95 6.74 -3.56
CA ALA A 56 -8.18 5.59 -4.03
C ALA A 56 -6.68 5.74 -3.76
N PHE A 57 -6.09 6.91 -4.02
CA PHE A 57 -4.67 7.18 -3.75
C PHE A 57 -4.34 7.18 -2.25
N ILE A 58 -5.24 7.68 -1.39
CA ILE A 58 -5.09 7.60 0.07
C ILE A 58 -5.10 6.13 0.54
N LEU A 59 -6.05 5.32 0.03
CA LEU A 59 -6.12 3.90 0.37
C LEU A 59 -4.87 3.15 -0.13
N PHE A 60 -4.40 3.48 -1.33
CA PHE A 60 -3.18 2.90 -1.89
C PHE A 60 -1.93 3.26 -1.08
N ALA A 61 -1.84 4.49 -0.57
CA ALA A 61 -0.76 4.88 0.33
C ALA A 61 -0.79 4.12 1.67
N ALA A 62 -1.97 3.96 2.27
CA ALA A 62 -2.12 3.18 3.50
C ALA A 62 -1.71 1.71 3.28
N PHE A 63 -2.13 1.12 2.17
CA PHE A 63 -1.72 -0.24 1.78
C PHE A 63 -0.19 -0.34 1.60
N ALA A 64 0.41 0.57 0.83
CA ALA A 64 1.84 0.58 0.57
C ALA A 64 2.67 0.74 1.86
N PHE A 65 2.22 1.58 2.79
CA PHE A 65 2.85 1.75 4.09
C PHE A 65 2.90 0.44 4.90
N ILE A 66 1.74 -0.23 5.02
CA ILE A 66 1.63 -1.48 5.77
C ILE A 66 2.46 -2.59 5.10
N LEU A 67 2.48 -2.63 3.76
CA LEU A 67 3.26 -3.58 3.00
C LEU A 67 4.77 -3.40 3.25
N ILE A 68 5.26 -2.17 3.22
CA ILE A 68 6.67 -1.88 3.49
C ILE A 68 7.04 -2.29 4.92
N LEU A 69 6.20 -1.99 5.91
CA LEU A 69 6.43 -2.44 7.29
C LEU A 69 6.46 -3.97 7.39
N HIS A 70 5.49 -4.65 6.78
CA HIS A 70 5.43 -6.11 6.77
C HIS A 70 6.68 -6.74 6.14
N VAL A 71 7.12 -6.24 4.98
CA VAL A 71 8.32 -6.70 4.27
C VAL A 71 9.60 -6.36 5.05
N SER A 72 9.66 -5.20 5.70
CA SER A 72 10.80 -4.81 6.54
C SER A 72 11.00 -5.77 7.71
N LEU A 73 9.92 -6.23 8.36
CA LEU A 73 10.01 -7.21 9.45
C LEU A 73 10.52 -8.57 8.98
N ILE A 74 10.32 -8.93 7.71
CA ILE A 74 10.82 -10.18 7.12
C ILE A 74 12.32 -10.10 6.87
N TYR A 75 12.76 -9.07 6.13
CA TYR A 75 14.13 -9.01 5.62
C TYR A 75 15.11 -8.36 6.59
N ILE A 76 14.63 -7.47 7.47
CA ILE A 76 15.48 -6.69 8.37
C ILE A 76 14.96 -6.68 9.82
N PRO A 77 14.68 -7.86 10.41
CA PRO A 77 14.15 -7.93 11.78
C PRO A 77 15.11 -7.33 12.82
N HIS A 78 16.42 -7.35 12.55
CA HIS A 78 17.46 -6.91 13.46
C HIS A 78 17.51 -5.39 13.69
N ILE A 79 17.04 -4.57 12.74
CA ILE A 79 16.98 -3.10 12.92
C ILE A 79 16.00 -2.72 14.03
N PHE A 80 14.94 -3.50 14.21
CA PHE A 80 13.87 -3.13 15.15
C PHE A 80 14.25 -3.36 16.61
N SER A 81 15.35 -4.09 16.90
CA SER A 81 15.78 -4.42 18.28
C SER A 81 14.67 -5.01 19.15
N LEU A 82 13.71 -5.71 18.53
CA LEU A 82 12.55 -6.33 19.18
C LEU A 82 12.78 -7.83 19.36
N ASP A 83 12.14 -8.41 20.37
CA ASP A 83 12.16 -9.86 20.57
C ASP A 83 11.62 -10.59 19.34
N TYR A 84 12.28 -11.69 18.98
CA TYR A 84 11.93 -12.48 17.81
C TYR A 84 10.48 -13.00 17.84
N SER A 85 9.97 -13.34 19.03
CA SER A 85 8.55 -13.73 19.20
C SER A 85 7.63 -12.58 18.82
N PHE A 86 7.94 -11.37 19.27
CA PHE A 86 7.14 -10.18 18.98
C PHE A 86 7.15 -9.83 17.50
N ILE A 87 8.30 -9.94 16.83
CA ILE A 87 8.41 -9.73 15.37
C ILE A 87 7.51 -10.70 14.61
N LYS A 88 7.48 -11.98 14.98
CA LYS A 88 6.60 -12.98 14.37
C LYS A 88 5.12 -12.65 14.54
N ASP A 89 4.72 -12.22 15.74
CA ASP A 89 3.33 -11.86 16.01
C ASP A 89 2.91 -10.59 15.25
N LEU A 90 3.79 -9.59 15.20
CA LEU A 90 3.57 -8.36 14.44
C LEU A 90 3.48 -8.62 12.94
N GLN A 91 4.33 -9.50 12.41
CA GLN A 91 4.30 -9.92 11.01
C GLN A 91 2.96 -10.61 10.68
N ARG A 92 2.47 -11.49 11.55
CA ARG A 92 1.15 -12.13 11.37
C ARG A 92 0.03 -11.10 11.33
N ILE A 93 0.02 -10.14 12.26
CA ILE A 93 -1.00 -9.07 12.30
C ILE A 93 -0.95 -8.23 11.02
N PHE A 94 0.22 -7.78 10.59
CA PHE A 94 0.35 -7.01 9.35
C PHE A 94 -0.06 -7.81 8.11
N GLY A 95 0.26 -9.11 8.07
CA GLY A 95 -0.21 -10.00 7.01
C GLY A 95 -1.74 -10.08 6.96
N LEU A 96 -2.40 -10.25 8.10
CA LEU A 96 -3.86 -10.26 8.21
C LEU A 96 -4.48 -8.93 7.79
N ILE A 97 -3.88 -7.81 8.18
CA ILE A 97 -4.34 -6.47 7.79
C ILE A 97 -4.22 -6.28 6.27
N LEU A 98 -3.11 -6.70 5.66
CA LEU A 98 -2.94 -6.64 4.21
C LEU A 98 -4.00 -7.45 3.46
N ILE A 99 -4.29 -8.67 3.94
CA ILE A 99 -5.36 -9.51 3.38
C ILE A 99 -6.72 -8.82 3.52
N LEU A 100 -7.02 -8.24 4.69
CA LEU A 100 -8.28 -7.53 4.92
C LEU A 100 -8.44 -6.33 3.98
N ILE A 101 -7.38 -5.56 3.77
CA ILE A 101 -7.36 -4.45 2.81
C ILE A 101 -7.61 -4.97 1.40
N MET A 102 -6.96 -6.07 1.00
CA MET A 102 -7.14 -6.68 -0.32
C MET A 102 -8.58 -7.18 -0.53
N ILE A 103 -9.16 -7.89 0.44
CA ILE A 103 -10.55 -8.35 0.39
C ILE A 103 -11.50 -7.16 0.27
N THR A 104 -11.29 -6.12 1.07
CA THR A 104 -12.12 -4.91 1.05
C THR A 104 -12.00 -4.19 -0.29
N PHE A 105 -10.80 -4.09 -0.84
CA PHE A 105 -10.55 -3.50 -2.14
C PHE A 105 -11.29 -4.25 -3.27
N VAL A 106 -11.16 -5.58 -3.31
CA VAL A 106 -11.87 -6.43 -4.28
C VAL A 106 -13.38 -6.32 -4.11
N TYR A 107 -13.87 -6.34 -2.88
CA TYR A 107 -15.29 -6.19 -2.58
C TYR A 107 -15.84 -4.84 -3.07
N ILE A 108 -15.14 -3.74 -2.82
CA ILE A 108 -15.53 -2.41 -3.28
C ILE A 108 -15.58 -2.35 -4.81
N ILE A 109 -14.60 -2.93 -5.51
CA ILE A 109 -14.61 -3.00 -6.98
C ILE A 109 -15.84 -3.77 -7.46
N PHE A 110 -16.07 -4.96 -6.91
CA PHE A 110 -17.20 -5.79 -7.30
C PHE A 110 -18.55 -5.10 -7.06
N ALA A 111 -18.73 -4.49 -5.89
CA ALA A 111 -19.94 -3.73 -5.56
C ALA A 111 -20.15 -2.53 -6.51
N THR A 112 -19.08 -1.82 -6.84
CA THR A 112 -19.11 -0.67 -7.77
C THR A 112 -19.52 -1.09 -9.18
N ILE A 113 -18.92 -2.16 -9.72
CA ILE A 113 -19.26 -2.70 -11.04
C ILE A 113 -20.73 -3.16 -11.06
N ARG A 114 -21.17 -3.88 -10.02
CA ARG A 114 -22.56 -4.35 -9.91
C ARG A 114 -23.56 -3.19 -9.87
N LYS A 115 -23.25 -2.13 -9.10
CA LYS A 115 -24.11 -0.93 -9.03
C LYS A 115 -24.17 -0.21 -10.37
N SER A 116 -23.04 -0.01 -11.03
CA SER A 116 -22.98 0.60 -12.36
C SER A 116 -23.82 -0.19 -13.39
N ASN A 117 -23.74 -1.52 -13.39
CA ASN A 117 -24.58 -2.34 -14.28
C ASN A 117 -26.07 -2.25 -13.96
N SER A 118 -26.44 -2.08 -12.68
CA SER A 118 -27.85 -1.91 -12.31
C SER A 118 -28.46 -0.57 -12.72
N GLU A 119 -27.63 0.47 -12.89
CA GLU A 119 -28.06 1.80 -13.35
C GLU A 119 -28.21 1.87 -14.88
N ILE A 120 -27.53 0.99 -15.64
CA ILE A 120 -27.61 0.91 -17.11
C ILE A 120 -28.87 0.16 -17.58
N VAL A 121 -29.49 -0.65 -16.71
CA VAL A 121 -30.67 -1.48 -17.02
C VAL A 121 -32.00 -0.77 -16.64
N LYS A 122 -31.95 0.47 -16.18
CA LYS A 122 -33.13 1.34 -15.97
C LYS A 122 -33.23 2.38 -17.06
#